data_AF-A0A6N7SBX6-F1
#
_entry.id   AF-A0A6N7SBX6-F1
#
_cell.length_a   1.000
_cell.length_b   1.000
_cell.length_c   1.000
_cell.angle_alpha   90.00
_cell.angle_beta   90.00
_cell.angle_gamma   90.00
#
_symmetry.space_group_name_H-M   'P 1'
#
loop_
_entity.id
_entity.type
_entity.pdbx_description
1 polymer ?
#
loop_
_entity_poly.entity_id
_entity_poly.type
_entity_poly.pdbx_seq_one_letter_code
_entity_poly.pdbx_strand_id
1 'polypeptide(L)'
;MNEKKKRISFRSILNVLLCAILIPIILINLVLILRGYMHPEELPGIFGIKPAVVLSGSMEPTIKIGDLILVHSVDSASLKEGDVVCYLYSGKAVTHRILEITQDAEGQIQYVTQGDANNVRDDQAVRPEQIQGIYKGERFSGLGQAILFMQSTQGMVLFILCPLFLFLIWDLWRRRQLDQAEAKRTAELEAELATLKAEKETAAKDQP
;
A
#
# COMPACT_ATOMS: atom_id res chain seq x y z
N MET A 1 -40.97 -32.25 -5.23
CA MET A 1 -39.52 -32.08 -5.02
C MET A 1 -39.20 -30.63 -5.27
N ASN A 2 -39.17 -29.79 -4.23
CA ASN A 2 -39.12 -28.33 -4.35
C ASN A 2 -37.67 -27.85 -4.26
N GLU A 3 -37.05 -27.63 -5.41
CA GLU A 3 -35.75 -26.97 -5.58
C GLU A 3 -35.83 -25.53 -5.06
N LYS A 4 -35.46 -25.32 -3.79
CA LYS A 4 -35.26 -23.99 -3.22
C LYS A 4 -34.06 -23.35 -3.91
N LYS A 5 -34.30 -22.63 -5.01
CA LYS A 5 -33.33 -21.71 -5.63
C LYS A 5 -32.86 -20.72 -4.57
N LYS A 6 -31.68 -20.99 -4.02
CA LYS A 6 -30.96 -20.18 -3.04
C LYS A 6 -30.67 -18.83 -3.71
N ARG A 7 -31.54 -17.82 -3.51
CA ARG A 7 -31.27 -16.44 -3.94
C ARG A 7 -30.05 -15.97 -3.14
N ILE A 8 -28.86 -16.09 -3.74
CA ILE A 8 -27.64 -15.57 -3.15
C ILE A 8 -27.86 -14.08 -3.00
N SER A 9 -27.95 -13.60 -1.75
CA SER A 9 -28.15 -12.18 -1.46
C SER A 9 -26.99 -11.40 -2.07
N PHE A 10 -27.26 -10.26 -2.70
CA PHE A 10 -26.24 -9.40 -3.30
C PHE A 10 -25.07 -9.11 -2.34
N ARG A 11 -25.36 -8.98 -1.04
CA ARG A 11 -24.36 -8.85 0.04
C ARG A 11 -23.43 -10.06 0.16
N SER A 12 -23.93 -11.27 -0.05
CA SER A 12 -23.13 -12.50 -0.01
C SER A 12 -22.22 -12.60 -1.22
N ILE A 13 -22.67 -12.21 -2.42
CA ILE A 13 -21.81 -12.16 -3.62
C ILE A 13 -20.70 -11.13 -3.42
N LEU A 14 -21.05 -9.95 -2.90
CA LEU A 14 -20.09 -8.89 -2.61
C LEU A 14 -19.06 -9.33 -1.56
N ASN A 15 -19.48 -9.99 -0.49
CA ASN A 15 -18.57 -10.52 0.54
C ASN A 15 -17.66 -11.62 -0.01
N VAL A 16 -18.18 -12.53 -0.84
CA VAL A 16 -17.37 -13.57 -1.47
C VAL A 16 -16.32 -12.95 -2.40
N LEU A 17 -16.71 -11.93 -3.18
CA LEU A 17 -15.81 -11.21 -4.07
C LEU A 17 -14.74 -10.42 -3.29
N LEU A 18 -15.13 -9.77 -2.19
CA LEU A 18 -14.21 -9.08 -1.28
C LEU A 18 -13.19 -10.07 -0.68
N CYS A 19 -13.64 -11.21 -0.17
CA CYS A 19 -12.76 -12.25 0.36
C CYS A 19 -11.84 -12.83 -0.72
N ALA A 20 -12.37 -13.07 -1.93
CA ALA A 20 -11.59 -13.57 -3.06
C ALA A 20 -10.44 -12.61 -3.45
N ILE A 21 -10.57 -11.31 -3.17
CA ILE A 21 -9.53 -10.31 -3.39
C ILE A 21 -8.60 -10.17 -2.17
N LEU A 22 -9.15 -10.08 -0.95
CA LEU A 22 -8.34 -9.81 0.25
C LEU A 22 -7.46 -11.00 0.65
N ILE A 23 -7.96 -12.23 0.54
CA ILE A 23 -7.19 -13.43 0.91
C ILE A 23 -5.86 -13.52 0.15
N PRO A 24 -5.82 -13.45 -1.20
CA PRO A 24 -4.55 -13.51 -1.92
C PRO A 24 -3.64 -12.31 -1.60
N ILE A 25 -4.19 -11.11 -1.40
CA ILE A 25 -3.39 -9.94 -1.00
C ILE A 25 -2.70 -10.17 0.35
N ILE A 26 -3.42 -10.71 1.33
CA ILE A 26 -2.88 -11.02 2.65
C ILE A 26 -1.82 -12.13 2.54
N LEU A 27 -2.08 -13.18 1.77
CA LEU A 27 -1.11 -14.26 1.55
C LEU A 27 0.17 -13.76 0.88
N ILE A 28 0.06 -12.91 -0.14
CA ILE A 28 1.21 -12.28 -0.80
C ILE A 28 2.02 -11.45 0.19
N ASN A 29 1.35 -10.59 0.98
CA ASN A 29 2.03 -9.79 2.00
C ASN A 29 2.72 -10.67 3.05
N LEU A 30 2.05 -11.73 3.51
CA LEU A 30 2.63 -12.67 4.47
C LEU A 30 3.89 -13.36 3.90
N VAL A 31 3.83 -13.82 2.65
CA VAL A 31 4.99 -14.43 1.97
C VAL A 31 6.13 -13.42 1.82
N LEU A 32 5.84 -12.16 1.48
CA LEU A 32 6.86 -11.11 1.38
C LEU A 32 7.53 -10.84 2.74
N ILE A 33 6.75 -10.75 3.82
CA ILE A 33 7.27 -10.56 5.18
C ILE A 33 8.16 -11.75 5.58
N LEU A 34 7.67 -12.98 5.40
CA LEU A 34 8.43 -14.18 5.74
C LEU A 34 9.74 -14.27 4.95
N ARG A 35 9.72 -13.96 3.65
CA ARG A 35 10.94 -13.90 2.83
C ARG A 35 11.90 -12.83 3.31
N GLY A 36 11.41 -11.63 3.64
CA GLY A 36 12.25 -10.55 4.17
C GLY A 36 12.92 -10.91 5.50
N TYR A 37 12.25 -11.67 6.37
CA TYR A 37 12.85 -12.16 7.62
C TYR A 37 13.85 -13.30 7.39
N MET A 38 13.58 -14.21 6.45
CA MET A 38 14.46 -15.36 6.18
C MET A 38 15.68 -15.00 5.33
N HIS A 39 15.57 -13.97 4.49
CA HIS A 39 16.62 -13.52 3.56
C HIS A 39 16.86 -12.01 3.71
N PRO A 40 17.46 -11.56 4.82
CA PRO A 40 17.78 -10.14 5.02
C PRO A 40 18.81 -9.61 4.02
N GLU A 41 19.56 -10.52 3.38
CA GLU A 41 20.58 -10.21 2.37
C GLU A 41 19.98 -9.90 0.98
N GLU A 42 18.66 -10.03 0.83
CA GLU A 42 17.97 -9.77 -0.43
C GLU A 42 16.86 -8.72 -0.26
N LEU A 43 16.73 -7.85 -1.25
CA LEU A 43 15.60 -6.93 -1.28
C LEU A 43 14.30 -7.69 -1.58
N PRO A 44 13.22 -7.45 -0.80
CA PRO A 44 11.93 -8.06 -1.07
C PRO A 44 11.39 -7.57 -2.43
N GLY A 45 11.14 -8.52 -3.33
CA GLY A 45 10.69 -8.24 -4.69
C GLY A 45 9.62 -9.20 -5.16
N ILE A 46 8.86 -8.77 -6.16
CA ILE A 46 7.86 -9.57 -6.86
C ILE A 46 8.29 -9.73 -8.31
N PHE A 47 8.27 -10.96 -8.82
CA PHE A 47 8.61 -11.26 -10.22
C PHE A 47 9.95 -10.69 -10.72
N GLY A 48 10.96 -10.61 -9.84
CA GLY A 48 12.28 -10.07 -10.21
C GLY A 48 12.37 -8.54 -10.23
N ILE A 49 11.31 -7.84 -9.80
CA ILE A 49 11.31 -6.39 -9.62
C ILE A 49 11.33 -6.08 -8.13
N LYS A 50 12.32 -5.29 -7.72
CA LYS A 50 12.58 -4.89 -6.34
C LYS A 50 12.40 -3.37 -6.24
N PRO A 51 11.33 -2.88 -5.60
CA PRO A 51 11.18 -1.45 -5.35
C PRO A 51 12.17 -1.00 -4.28
N ALA A 52 12.86 0.11 -4.51
CA ALA A 52 13.76 0.73 -3.53
C ALA A 52 13.47 2.23 -3.43
N VAL A 53 13.49 2.76 -2.21
CA VAL A 53 13.33 4.20 -1.96
C VAL A 53 14.70 4.85 -1.83
N VAL A 54 14.90 5.95 -2.53
CA VAL A 54 16.17 6.67 -2.57
C VAL A 54 16.27 7.57 -1.34
N LEU A 55 17.23 7.26 -0.46
CA LEU A 55 17.42 7.95 0.82
C LEU A 55 18.54 9.01 0.79
N SER A 56 19.44 8.95 -0.19
CA SER A 56 20.59 9.85 -0.34
C SER A 56 20.65 10.50 -1.72
N GLY A 57 21.34 11.64 -1.82
CA GLY A 57 21.52 12.38 -3.06
C GLY A 57 22.76 11.96 -3.86
N SER A 58 23.35 10.79 -3.57
CA SER A 58 24.61 10.35 -4.21
C SER A 58 24.46 10.08 -5.70
N MET A 59 23.24 9.90 -6.20
CA MET A 59 22.93 9.66 -7.60
C MET A 59 22.32 10.89 -8.29
N GLU A 60 22.35 12.08 -7.68
CA GLU A 60 21.87 13.30 -8.35
C GLU A 60 22.82 13.72 -9.49
N PRO A 61 22.30 14.26 -10.62
CA PRO A 61 20.90 14.56 -10.91
C PRO A 61 20.10 13.39 -11.50
N THR A 62 20.72 12.23 -11.75
CA THR A 62 20.11 11.06 -12.40
C THR A 62 18.91 10.52 -11.62
N ILE A 63 19.09 10.34 -10.30
CA ILE A 63 18.08 9.86 -9.37
C ILE A 63 18.02 10.84 -8.20
N LYS A 64 16.81 11.33 -7.88
CA LYS A 64 16.60 12.32 -6.82
C LYS A 64 16.23 11.66 -5.50
N ILE A 65 16.56 12.34 -4.40
CA ILE A 65 16.14 11.95 -3.05
C ILE A 65 14.61 11.87 -2.98
N GLY A 66 14.09 10.80 -2.38
CA GLY A 66 12.65 10.61 -2.20
C GLY A 66 11.93 10.02 -3.41
N ASP A 67 12.63 9.72 -4.50
CA ASP A 67 12.09 8.94 -5.60
C ASP A 67 11.97 7.45 -5.20
N LEU A 68 10.96 6.79 -5.77
CA LEU A 68 10.85 5.33 -5.76
C LEU A 68 11.44 4.81 -7.08
N ILE A 69 12.44 3.94 -7.00
CA ILE A 69 13.07 3.31 -8.16
C ILE A 69 12.71 1.83 -8.24
N LEU A 70 12.61 1.31 -9.46
CA LEU A 70 12.46 -0.11 -9.71
C LEU A 70 13.80 -0.71 -10.13
N VAL A 71 14.25 -1.69 -9.36
CA VAL A 71 15.47 -2.45 -9.63
C VAL A 71 15.08 -3.81 -10.19
N HIS A 72 15.69 -4.18 -11.30
CA HIS A 72 15.42 -5.45 -11.99
C HIS A 72 16.52 -6.45 -11.67
N SER A 73 16.15 -7.63 -11.20
CA SER A 73 17.09 -8.75 -11.06
C SER A 73 17.74 -9.04 -12.40
N VAL A 74 19.06 -9.13 -12.41
CA VAL A 74 19.87 -9.40 -13.60
C VAL A 74 21.03 -10.30 -13.21
N ASP A 75 21.50 -11.11 -14.16
CA ASP A 75 22.74 -11.85 -13.99
C ASP A 75 23.90 -10.85 -13.91
N SER A 76 24.67 -10.93 -12.83
CA SER A 76 25.79 -10.03 -12.57
C SER A 76 26.83 -10.10 -13.69
N ALA A 77 27.05 -11.26 -14.29
CA ALA A 77 27.98 -11.43 -15.41
C ALA A 77 27.59 -10.63 -16.68
N SER A 78 26.34 -10.18 -16.79
CA SER A 78 25.88 -9.38 -17.92
C SER A 78 26.02 -7.86 -17.73
N LEU A 79 26.41 -7.44 -16.51
CA LEU A 79 26.61 -6.04 -16.16
C LEU A 79 27.82 -5.46 -16.88
N LYS A 80 27.73 -4.15 -17.15
CA LYS A 80 28.76 -3.41 -17.88
C LYS A 80 29.12 -2.12 -17.15
N GLU A 81 30.28 -1.59 -17.50
CA GLU A 81 30.65 -0.24 -17.11
C GLU A 81 29.57 0.76 -17.58
N GLY A 82 29.21 1.68 -16.68
CA GLY A 82 28.14 2.65 -16.89
C GLY A 82 26.78 2.22 -16.36
N ASP A 83 26.55 0.94 -16.05
CA ASP A 83 25.28 0.47 -15.49
C ASP A 83 25.07 0.99 -14.06
N VAL A 84 23.83 1.36 -13.73
CA VAL A 84 23.45 1.76 -12.37
C VAL A 84 22.91 0.54 -11.65
N VAL A 85 23.58 0.10 -10.60
CA VAL A 85 23.24 -1.10 -9.85
C VAL A 85 22.85 -0.78 -8.43
N CYS A 86 21.89 -1.53 -7.91
CA CYS A 86 21.58 -1.55 -6.49
C CYS A 86 22.21 -2.78 -5.87
N TYR A 87 23.01 -2.59 -4.82
CA TYR A 87 23.66 -3.66 -4.07
C TYR A 87 23.40 -3.49 -2.58
N LEU A 88 23.58 -4.59 -1.84
CA LEU A 88 23.45 -4.58 -0.39
C LEU A 88 24.83 -4.45 0.26
N TYR A 89 24.95 -3.45 1.14
CA TYR A 89 26.15 -3.20 1.92
C TYR A 89 25.78 -3.07 3.40
N SER A 90 26.26 -4.00 4.22
CA SER A 90 25.96 -4.05 5.67
C SER A 90 24.45 -3.93 5.97
N GLY A 91 23.62 -4.64 5.21
CA GLY A 91 22.15 -4.62 5.35
C GLY A 91 21.46 -3.37 4.80
N LYS A 92 22.19 -2.45 4.15
CA LYS A 92 21.63 -1.25 3.53
C LYS A 92 21.71 -1.35 2.02
N ALA A 93 20.62 -1.00 1.34
CA ALA A 93 20.60 -0.90 -0.11
C ALA A 93 21.30 0.40 -0.55
N VAL A 94 22.32 0.27 -1.39
CA VAL A 94 23.05 1.37 -1.99
C VAL A 94 22.90 1.26 -3.50
N THR A 95 22.63 2.38 -4.18
CA THR A 95 22.48 2.41 -5.64
C THR A 95 23.51 3.35 -6.23
N HIS A 96 24.48 2.82 -6.98
CA HIS A 96 25.58 3.57 -7.60
C HIS A 96 25.87 3.06 -9.01
N ARG A 97 26.67 3.83 -9.78
CA ARG A 97 27.07 3.47 -11.14
C ARG A 97 28.36 2.66 -11.12
N ILE A 98 28.41 1.58 -11.91
CA ILE A 98 29.63 0.83 -12.17
C ILE A 98 30.55 1.72 -13.00
N LEU A 99 31.73 2.02 -12.47
CA LEU A 99 32.79 2.69 -13.24
C LEU A 99 33.71 1.71 -13.93
N GLU A 100 34.05 0.63 -13.23
CA GLU A 100 35.10 -0.29 -13.66
C GLU A 100 34.77 -1.69 -13.16
N ILE A 101 35.04 -2.69 -13.99
CA ILE A 101 34.91 -4.10 -13.64
C ILE A 101 36.32 -4.67 -13.51
N THR A 102 36.68 -5.05 -12.29
CA THR A 102 38.01 -5.56 -11.95
C THR A 102 37.93 -7.03 -11.55
N GLN A 103 39.09 -7.65 -11.33
CA GLN A 103 39.19 -8.97 -10.72
C GLN A 103 40.06 -8.88 -9.47
N ASP A 104 39.72 -9.66 -8.45
CA ASP A 104 40.58 -9.80 -7.27
C ASP A 104 41.75 -10.75 -7.49
N ALA A 105 42.56 -10.93 -6.44
CA ALA A 105 43.74 -11.79 -6.47
C ALA A 105 43.39 -13.26 -6.77
N GLU A 106 42.14 -13.67 -6.48
CA GLU A 106 41.59 -14.99 -6.74
C GLU A 106 40.88 -15.11 -8.10
N GLY A 107 40.90 -14.03 -8.91
CA GLY A 107 40.29 -13.98 -10.23
C GLY A 107 38.77 -13.82 -10.24
N GLN A 108 38.15 -13.50 -9.09
CA GLN A 108 36.71 -13.24 -9.00
C GLN A 108 36.40 -11.82 -9.46
N ILE A 109 35.29 -11.67 -10.19
CA ILE A 109 34.83 -10.37 -10.68
C ILE A 109 34.46 -9.47 -9.51
N GLN A 110 34.86 -8.21 -9.56
CA GLN A 110 34.46 -7.16 -8.64
C GLN A 110 34.04 -5.90 -9.40
N TYR A 111 33.13 -5.14 -8.81
CA TYR A 111 32.60 -3.92 -9.39
C TYR A 111 33.04 -2.71 -8.58
N VAL A 112 33.75 -1.79 -9.21
CA VAL A 112 34.06 -0.49 -8.62
C VAL A 112 32.90 0.45 -8.93
N THR A 113 32.20 0.89 -7.89
CA THR A 113 31.04 1.76 -8.01
C THR A 113 31.34 3.19 -7.58
N GLN A 114 30.57 4.13 -8.10
CA GLN A 114 30.57 5.53 -7.68
C GLN A 114 29.19 6.13 -7.85
N GLY A 115 28.75 6.93 -6.88
CA GLY A 115 27.56 7.76 -7.03
C GLY A 115 27.79 8.91 -8.01
N ASP A 116 26.81 9.20 -8.88
CA ASP A 116 26.91 10.26 -9.89
C ASP A 116 27.23 11.66 -9.32
N ALA A 117 26.81 11.94 -8.07
CA ALA A 117 27.10 13.18 -7.35
C ALA A 117 28.36 13.12 -6.48
N ASN A 118 28.96 11.94 -6.31
CA ASN A 118 30.14 11.76 -5.47
C ASN A 118 31.40 12.14 -6.26
N ASN A 119 32.38 12.76 -5.60
CA ASN A 119 33.67 13.12 -6.21
C ASN A 119 34.72 12.00 -6.11
N VAL A 120 34.43 10.96 -5.35
CA VAL A 120 35.33 9.84 -5.09
C VAL A 120 34.62 8.53 -5.39
N ARG A 121 35.39 7.53 -5.82
CA ARG A 121 34.92 6.15 -5.97
C ARG A 121 34.61 5.57 -4.59
N ASP A 122 33.74 4.57 -4.54
CA ASP A 122 33.47 3.86 -3.29
C ASP A 122 34.72 3.07 -2.86
N ASP A 123 35.07 3.13 -1.58
CA ASP A 123 36.30 2.52 -1.04
C ASP A 123 36.32 0.99 -1.13
N GLN A 124 35.15 0.36 -1.17
CA GLN A 124 35.01 -1.09 -1.24
C GLN A 124 34.39 -1.52 -2.57
N ALA A 125 35.09 -2.41 -3.26
CA ALA A 125 34.56 -3.05 -4.44
C ALA A 125 33.38 -3.96 -4.08
N VAL A 126 32.36 -3.95 -4.93
CA VAL A 126 31.12 -4.69 -4.76
C VAL A 126 31.28 -6.07 -5.40
N ARG A 127 30.93 -7.12 -4.68
CA ARG A 127 30.95 -8.49 -5.22
C ARG A 127 29.65 -8.82 -5.96
N PRO A 128 29.68 -9.73 -6.96
CA PRO A 128 28.51 -10.13 -7.73
C PRO A 128 27.31 -10.56 -6.88
N GLU A 129 27.56 -11.22 -5.74
CA GLU A 129 26.52 -11.73 -4.84
C GLU A 129 25.82 -10.62 -4.06
N GLN A 130 26.45 -9.46 -3.91
CA GLN A 130 25.87 -8.31 -3.24
C GLN A 130 24.87 -7.56 -4.13
N ILE A 131 24.94 -7.77 -5.45
CA ILE A 131 24.11 -7.06 -6.43
C ILE A 131 22.68 -7.57 -6.35
N GLN A 132 21.77 -6.66 -6.05
CA GLN A 132 20.34 -6.93 -5.95
C GLN A 132 19.64 -6.78 -7.30
N GLY A 133 20.21 -5.95 -8.19
CA GLY A 133 19.79 -5.81 -9.57
C GLY A 133 20.23 -4.49 -10.20
N ILE A 134 19.74 -4.23 -11.42
CA ILE A 134 20.05 -3.07 -12.24
C ILE A 134 18.87 -2.08 -12.32
N TYR A 135 19.18 -0.79 -12.27
CA TYR A 135 18.23 0.28 -12.52
C TYR A 135 18.13 0.57 -14.02
N LYS A 136 16.93 0.45 -14.58
CA LYS A 136 16.66 0.62 -16.03
C LYS A 136 16.02 1.97 -16.41
N GLY A 137 16.02 2.95 -15.50
CA GLY A 137 15.44 4.28 -15.77
C GLY A 137 14.02 4.49 -15.24
N GLU A 138 13.39 3.47 -14.65
CA GLU A 138 12.03 3.56 -14.11
C GLU A 138 12.04 4.17 -12.71
N ARG A 139 11.69 5.45 -12.61
CA ARG A 139 11.54 6.16 -11.33
C ARG A 139 10.19 6.85 -11.22
N PHE A 140 9.66 6.89 -10.01
CA PHE A 140 8.43 7.58 -9.66
C PHE A 140 8.75 8.67 -8.64
N SER A 141 8.65 9.93 -9.08
CA SER A 141 9.06 11.05 -8.25
C SER A 141 8.06 11.32 -7.12
N GLY A 142 8.58 11.54 -5.92
CA GLY A 142 7.78 11.80 -4.71
C GLY A 142 7.04 10.60 -4.11
N LEU A 143 6.91 9.47 -4.83
CA LEU A 143 6.29 8.25 -4.27
C LEU A 143 7.12 7.67 -3.12
N GLY A 144 8.45 7.74 -3.20
CA GLY A 144 9.32 7.28 -2.12
C GLY A 144 9.07 8.06 -0.84
N GLN A 145 8.99 9.39 -0.93
CA GLN A 145 8.67 10.26 0.20
C GLN A 145 7.27 9.99 0.77
N ALA A 146 6.27 9.76 -0.07
CA ALA A 146 4.93 9.40 0.37
C ALA A 146 4.92 8.05 1.13
N ILE A 147 5.63 7.04 0.62
CA ILE A 147 5.77 5.74 1.27
C ILE A 147 6.46 5.88 2.63
N LEU A 148 7.58 6.62 2.70
CA LEU A 148 8.29 6.87 3.95
C LEU A 148 7.41 7.64 4.96
N PHE A 149 6.61 8.60 4.50
CA PHE A 149 5.65 9.29 5.34
C PHE A 149 4.60 8.32 5.89
N MET A 150 4.03 7.45 5.07
CA MET A 150 3.06 6.42 5.50
C MET A 150 3.65 5.45 6.52
N GLN A 151 4.94 5.12 6.40
CA GLN A 151 5.67 4.25 7.33
C GLN A 151 6.11 4.97 8.61
N SER A 152 6.10 6.30 8.62
CA SER A 152 6.43 7.08 9.82
C SER A 152 5.35 6.93 10.89
N THR A 153 5.73 7.08 12.17
CA THR A 153 4.77 7.05 13.28
C THR A 153 3.64 8.07 13.12
N GLN A 154 3.97 9.26 12.61
CA GLN A 154 2.99 10.33 12.36
C GLN A 154 2.01 9.95 11.25
N GLY A 155 2.53 9.41 10.13
CA GLY A 155 1.70 8.92 9.03
C GLY A 155 0.77 7.80 9.48
N MET A 156 1.28 6.79 10.19
CA MET A 156 0.46 5.70 10.72
C MET A 156 -0.66 6.21 11.62
N VAL A 157 -0.35 7.11 12.56
CA VAL A 157 -1.35 7.73 13.44
C VAL A 157 -2.41 8.48 12.62
N LEU A 158 -2.00 9.26 11.63
CA LEU A 158 -2.92 9.99 10.75
C LEU A 158 -3.83 9.02 9.98
N PHE A 159 -3.28 7.96 9.37
CA PHE A 159 -4.04 7.00 8.56
C PHE A 159 -4.94 6.08 9.39
N ILE A 160 -4.67 5.89 10.68
CA ILE A 160 -5.56 5.16 11.60
C ILE A 160 -6.65 6.09 12.15
N LEU A 161 -6.29 7.28 12.63
CA LEU A 161 -7.23 8.18 13.27
C LEU A 161 -8.18 8.84 12.27
N CYS A 162 -7.70 9.25 11.10
CA CYS A 162 -8.53 9.92 10.09
C CYS A 162 -9.79 9.11 9.71
N PRO A 163 -9.72 7.82 9.28
CA PRO A 163 -10.91 7.05 8.97
C PRO A 163 -11.78 6.78 10.20
N LEU A 164 -11.19 6.66 11.39
CA LEU A 164 -11.95 6.50 12.63
C LEU A 164 -12.77 7.77 12.95
N PHE A 165 -12.17 8.95 12.82
CA PHE A 165 -12.87 10.23 12.97
C PHE A 165 -13.96 10.42 11.92
N LEU A 166 -13.66 10.11 10.64
CA LEU A 166 -14.66 10.15 9.58
C LEU A 166 -15.83 9.19 9.86
N PHE A 167 -15.53 7.99 10.34
CA PHE A 167 -16.53 7.02 10.76
C PHE A 167 -17.38 7.54 11.92
N LEU A 168 -16.78 8.15 12.95
CA LEU A 168 -17.52 8.74 14.07
C LEU A 168 -18.43 9.89 13.61
N ILE A 169 -17.94 10.79 12.76
CA ILE A 169 -18.76 11.88 12.20
C ILE A 169 -19.92 11.31 11.41
N TRP A 170 -19.66 10.31 10.57
CA TRP A 170 -20.68 9.64 9.79
C TRP A 170 -21.71 8.91 10.68
N ASP A 171 -21.27 8.21 11.72
CA ASP A 171 -22.14 7.50 12.66
C ASP A 171 -23.03 8.48 13.44
N LEU A 172 -22.46 9.58 13.95
CA LEU A 172 -23.23 10.62 14.64
C LEU A 172 -24.25 11.30 13.71
N TRP A 173 -23.86 11.59 12.47
CA TRP A 173 -24.78 12.17 11.48
C TRP A 173 -25.89 11.19 11.12
N ARG A 174 -25.55 9.92 10.92
CA ARG A 174 -26.51 8.86 10.62
C ARG A 174 -27.49 8.62 11.76
N ARG A 175 -27.03 8.59 13.01
CA ARG A 175 -27.90 8.46 14.19
C ARG A 175 -28.90 9.61 14.26
N ARG A 176 -28.44 10.85 14.13
CA ARG A 176 -29.33 12.03 14.12
C ARG A 176 -30.41 11.95 13.04
N GLN A 177 -30.06 11.48 11.85
CA GLN A 177 -31.03 11.33 10.75
C GLN A 177 -32.07 10.25 11.04
N LEU A 178 -31.68 9.14 11.68
CA LEU A 178 -32.60 8.08 12.08
C LEU A 178 -33.56 8.56 13.16
N ASP A 179 -33.04 9.22 14.20
CA ASP A 179 -33.86 9.75 15.30
C ASP A 179 -34.89 10.78 14.77
N GLN A 180 -34.50 11.63 13.83
CA GLN A 180 -35.43 12.58 13.19
C GLN A 180 -36.48 11.90 12.32
N ALA A 181 -36.12 10.81 11.62
CA ALA A 181 -37.06 10.05 10.81
C ALA A 181 -38.08 9.31 11.69
N GLU A 182 -37.64 8.73 12.80
CA GLU A 182 -38.52 8.08 13.78
C GLU A 182 -39.47 9.09 14.42
N ALA A 183 -38.97 10.25 14.85
CA ALA A 183 -39.79 11.31 15.46
C ALA A 183 -40.87 11.85 14.51
N LYS A 184 -40.56 11.98 13.21
CA LYS A 184 -41.56 12.35 12.20
C LYS A 184 -42.64 11.28 12.04
N ARG A 185 -42.23 10.01 11.97
CA ARG A 185 -43.15 8.88 11.81
C ARG A 185 -44.09 8.73 13.01
N THR A 186 -43.59 8.95 14.23
CA THR A 186 -44.44 8.94 15.44
C THR A 186 -45.43 10.09 15.42
N ALA A 187 -45.00 11.30 15.04
CA ALA A 187 -45.89 12.45 14.93
C ALA A 187 -46.99 12.26 13.86
N GLU A 188 -46.66 11.66 12.71
CA GLU A 188 -47.62 11.32 11.67
C GLU A 188 -48.66 10.29 12.15
N LEU A 189 -48.22 9.22 12.82
CA LEU A 189 -49.12 8.21 13.38
C LEU A 189 -50.02 8.78 14.48
N GLU A 190 -49.49 9.64 15.35
CA GLU A 190 -50.28 10.32 16.38
C GLU A 190 -51.35 11.25 15.77
N ALA A 191 -51.01 11.97 14.70
CA ALA A 191 -51.96 12.80 13.97
C ALA A 191 -53.07 11.97 13.32
N GLU A 192 -52.72 10.84 12.66
CA GLU A 192 -53.68 9.92 12.05
C GLU A 192 -54.60 9.26 13.11
N LEU A 193 -54.06 8.88 14.26
CA LEU A 193 -54.86 8.36 15.37
C LEU A 193 -55.81 9.43 15.94
N ALA A 194 -55.38 10.69 16.00
CA ALA A 194 -56.21 11.80 16.46
C ALA A 194 -57.38 12.08 15.50
N THR A 195 -57.13 12.07 14.18
CA THR A 195 -58.21 12.25 13.17
C THR A 195 -59.20 11.10 13.22
N LEU A 196 -58.73 9.85 13.28
CA LEU A 196 -59.61 8.67 13.38
C LEU A 196 -60.45 8.65 14.66
N LYS A 197 -59.89 9.13 15.79
CA LYS A 197 -60.65 9.29 17.04
C LYS A 197 -61.73 10.36 16.91
N ALA A 198 -61.40 11.52 16.34
CA ALA A 198 -62.36 12.59 16.12
C ALA A 198 -63.51 12.16 15.20
N GLU A 199 -63.22 11.46 14.10
CA GLU A 199 -64.22 10.90 13.18
C GLU A 199 -65.16 9.91 13.88
N LYS A 200 -64.61 9.01 14.71
CA LYS A 200 -65.41 8.07 15.50
C LYS A 200 -66.28 8.77 16.54
N GLU A 201 -65.78 9.80 17.20
CA GLU A 201 -66.56 10.58 18.17
C GLU A 201 -67.69 11.37 17.50
N THR A 202 -67.47 11.94 16.31
CA THR A 202 -68.53 12.56 15.52
C THR A 202 -69.57 11.53 15.05
N ALA A 203 -69.13 10.38 14.54
CA ALA A 203 -70.02 9.32 14.10
C ALA A 203 -70.86 8.73 15.24
N ALA A 204 -70.33 8.71 16.48
CA ALA A 204 -71.05 8.26 17.66
C ALA A 204 -72.08 9.29 18.18
N LYS A 205 -71.91 10.59 17.88
CA LYS A 205 -72.88 11.65 18.25
C LYS A 205 -74.05 11.77 17.28
N ASP A 206 -73.87 11.34 16.03
CA ASP A 206 -74.90 11.36 14.98
C ASP A 206 -75.74 10.07 14.91
N GLN A 207 -75.51 9.10 15.81
CA GLN A 207 -76.41 7.95 15.98
C GLN A 207 -77.60 8.34 16.89
N PRO A 208 -78.85 8.29 16.40
CA PRO A 208 -80.04 8.73 17.12
C PRO A 208 -80.43 7.83 18.30
#